data_AF-A0A6M0LD26-F1
#
_entry.id   AF-A0A6M0LD26-F1
#
_cell.length_a   1.000
_cell.length_b   1.000
_cell.length_c   1.000
_cell.angle_alpha   90.00
_cell.angle_beta   90.00
_cell.angle_gamma   90.00
#
_symmetry.space_group_name_H-M   'P 1'
#
loop_
_entity.id
_entity.type
_entity.pdbx_description
1 polymer ?
#
loop_
_entity_poly.entity_id
_entity_poly.type
_entity_poly.pdbx_seq_one_letter_code
_entity_poly.pdbx_strand_id
1 'polypeptide(L)'
;MGIFDLFKRKKNVKVEHENTQPTQVTEDFVGLKLSTNTLNVIEPTNEQINQAAEVAINAFDEFVLLEWRSQGGQFAFIQGIGFGTSYRLEYAPIGSQAGYAYVVEGVSLEDAQSYFFEFAEQHKVNFDASWQWQAIV
;
A
#
# COMPACT_ATOMS: atom_id res chain seq x y z
N MET A 1 -22.14 2.56 -63.14
CA MET A 1 -21.18 1.44 -63.04
C MET A 1 -20.59 1.46 -61.64
N GLY A 2 -20.99 0.52 -60.79
CA GLY A 2 -20.34 0.22 -59.51
C GLY A 2 -20.06 -1.27 -59.52
N ILE A 3 -18.78 -1.64 -59.50
CA ILE A 3 -18.32 -3.00 -59.73
C ILE A 3 -17.73 -3.57 -58.44
N PHE A 4 -18.17 -4.79 -58.14
CA PHE A 4 -17.58 -5.78 -57.23
C PHE A 4 -17.89 -5.67 -55.73
N ASP A 5 -19.07 -6.21 -55.44
CA ASP A 5 -19.31 -7.11 -54.33
C ASP A 5 -18.50 -8.42 -54.52
N LEU A 6 -17.38 -8.57 -53.79
CA LEU A 6 -16.56 -9.78 -53.61
C LEU A 6 -15.63 -9.43 -52.43
N PHE A 7 -15.83 -9.89 -51.20
CA PHE A 7 -15.65 -11.26 -50.75
C PHE A 7 -16.45 -11.53 -49.46
N LYS A 8 -17.20 -12.62 -49.48
CA LYS A 8 -17.79 -13.25 -48.29
C LYS A 8 -16.69 -13.83 -47.39
N ARG A 9 -16.84 -13.56 -46.08
CA ARG A 9 -16.47 -14.37 -44.90
C ARG A 9 -15.06 -14.98 -44.83
N LYS A 10 -14.24 -14.48 -43.89
CA LYS A 10 -13.59 -15.31 -42.85
C LYS A 10 -13.40 -14.53 -41.54
N LYS A 11 -14.07 -15.05 -40.50
CA LYS A 11 -13.76 -15.10 -39.05
C LYS A 11 -13.22 -13.87 -38.30
N ASN A 12 -14.01 -13.48 -37.30
CA ASN A 12 -13.64 -12.97 -35.97
C ASN A 12 -12.61 -11.84 -35.88
N VAL A 13 -13.10 -10.61 -35.82
CA VAL A 13 -12.56 -9.61 -34.90
C VAL A 13 -13.76 -8.95 -34.24
N LYS A 14 -14.24 -9.55 -33.15
CA LYS A 14 -15.04 -8.81 -32.18
C LYS A 14 -14.01 -8.02 -31.39
N VAL A 15 -14.12 -6.71 -31.48
CA VAL A 15 -13.39 -5.73 -30.67
C VAL A 15 -13.64 -6.11 -29.21
N GLU A 16 -12.68 -6.79 -28.59
CA GLU A 16 -12.60 -6.85 -27.14
C GLU A 16 -12.25 -5.43 -26.72
N HIS A 17 -13.19 -4.81 -26.01
CA HIS A 17 -12.85 -3.71 -25.14
C HIS A 17 -11.71 -4.21 -24.25
N GLU A 18 -10.50 -3.70 -24.49
CA GLU A 18 -9.41 -3.76 -23.54
C GLU A 18 -9.91 -3.07 -22.27
N ASN A 19 -10.57 -3.86 -21.42
CA ASN A 19 -10.50 -3.63 -19.99
C ASN A 19 -9.03 -3.91 -19.66
N THR A 20 -8.17 -2.91 -19.84
CA THR A 20 -6.90 -2.83 -19.14
C THR A 20 -7.26 -2.56 -17.68
N GLN A 21 -7.89 -3.55 -17.05
CA GLN A 21 -7.86 -3.70 -15.62
C GLN A 21 -6.36 -3.69 -15.30
N PRO A 22 -5.85 -2.70 -14.55
CA PRO A 22 -4.45 -2.72 -14.20
C PRO A 22 -4.22 -4.08 -13.57
N THR A 23 -3.39 -4.90 -14.23
CA THR A 23 -2.92 -6.15 -13.66
C THR A 23 -2.21 -5.72 -12.39
N GLN A 24 -2.92 -5.74 -11.26
CA GLN A 24 -2.31 -5.64 -9.95
C GLN A 24 -1.40 -6.85 -9.92
N VAL A 25 -0.12 -6.62 -10.19
CA VAL A 25 0.94 -7.55 -9.85
C VAL A 25 0.93 -7.54 -8.33
N THR A 26 0.02 -8.30 -7.73
CA THR A 26 0.21 -8.75 -6.36
C THR A 26 1.44 -9.61 -6.43
N GLU A 27 2.60 -9.04 -6.10
CA GLU A 27 3.74 -9.85 -5.72
C GLU A 27 3.23 -10.80 -4.63
N ASP A 28 3.22 -12.09 -4.94
CA ASP A 28 2.77 -13.13 -4.02
C ASP A 28 3.84 -13.28 -2.92
N PHE A 29 3.74 -12.44 -1.88
CA PHE A 29 4.54 -12.56 -0.67
C PHE A 29 3.68 -12.98 0.51
N VAL A 30 4.32 -13.68 1.45
CA VAL A 30 3.78 -14.03 2.76
C VAL A 30 4.79 -13.48 3.78
N GLY A 31 4.27 -12.90 4.86
CA GLY A 31 5.09 -12.28 5.90
C GLY A 31 5.05 -10.77 5.83
N LEU A 32 6.11 -10.14 6.32
CA LEU A 32 6.24 -8.68 6.42
C LEU A 32 6.95 -8.11 5.19
N LYS A 33 6.48 -6.98 4.67
CA LYS A 33 7.08 -6.27 3.55
C LYS A 33 7.19 -4.78 3.87
N LEU A 34 8.37 -4.22 3.63
CA LEU A 34 8.65 -2.79 3.69
C LEU A 34 8.72 -2.22 2.28
N SER A 35 7.94 -1.17 2.03
CA SER A 35 7.89 -0.44 0.77
C SER A 35 8.14 1.06 1.02
N THR A 36 8.99 1.67 0.20
CA THR A 36 9.16 3.13 0.07
C THR A 36 9.17 3.49 -1.42
N ASN A 37 9.40 4.76 -1.77
CA ASN A 37 9.56 5.18 -3.17
C ASN A 37 10.72 4.47 -3.91
N THR A 38 11.75 4.03 -3.19
CA THR A 38 12.98 3.49 -3.79
C THR A 38 13.35 2.09 -3.32
N LEU A 39 12.67 1.59 -2.29
CA LEU A 39 13.01 0.35 -1.61
C LEU A 39 11.79 -0.56 -1.49
N ASN A 40 11.99 -1.85 -1.76
CA ASN A 40 11.04 -2.92 -1.49
C ASN A 40 11.80 -4.09 -0.86
N VAL A 41 11.47 -4.46 0.38
CA VAL A 41 12.16 -5.52 1.14
C VAL A 41 11.13 -6.46 1.75
N ILE A 42 11.33 -7.76 1.59
CA ILE A 42 10.58 -8.82 2.28
C ILE A 42 11.35 -9.20 3.55
N GLU A 43 10.62 -9.39 4.65
CA GLU A 43 11.16 -9.61 6.00
C GLU A 43 12.20 -8.55 6.40
N PRO A 44 11.81 -7.25 6.43
CA PRO A 44 12.72 -6.16 6.76
C PRO A 44 13.25 -6.27 8.19
N THR A 45 14.49 -5.84 8.41
CA THR A 45 15.05 -5.69 9.76
C THR A 45 14.57 -4.41 10.43
N ASN A 46 14.63 -4.34 11.77
CA ASN A 46 14.32 -3.11 12.51
C ASN A 46 15.19 -1.92 12.07
N GLU A 47 16.43 -2.16 11.68
CA GLU A 47 17.32 -1.12 11.16
C GLU A 47 16.82 -0.56 9.82
N GLN A 48 16.35 -1.41 8.91
CA GLN A 48 15.76 -0.98 7.64
C GLN A 48 14.46 -0.20 7.85
N ILE A 49 13.62 -0.62 8.80
CA ILE A 49 12.39 0.09 9.18
C ILE A 49 12.72 1.48 9.71
N ASN A 50 13.67 1.59 10.65
CA ASN A 50 14.10 2.87 11.21
C ASN A 50 14.64 3.81 10.15
N GLN A 51 15.54 3.32 9.30
CA GLN A 51 16.13 4.11 8.24
C GLN A 51 15.06 4.61 7.25
N ALA A 52 14.09 3.77 6.89
CA ALA A 52 12.99 4.16 6.03
C ALA A 52 12.13 5.26 6.67
N ALA A 53 11.85 5.18 7.98
CA ALA A 53 11.15 6.23 8.71
C ALA A 53 11.97 7.53 8.78
N GLU A 54 13.27 7.46 9.08
CA GLU A 54 14.12 8.65 9.09
C GLU A 54 14.18 9.36 7.73
N VAL A 55 14.22 8.59 6.64
CA VAL A 55 14.21 9.17 5.29
C VAL A 55 12.86 9.79 4.96
N ALA A 56 11.76 9.06 5.22
CA ALA A 56 10.43 9.49 4.80
C ALA A 56 9.94 10.76 5.51
N ILE A 57 10.25 10.95 6.80
CA ILE A 57 9.77 12.15 7.51
C ILE A 57 10.34 13.46 6.96
N ASN A 58 11.54 13.41 6.38
CA ASN A 58 12.31 14.59 5.98
C ASN A 58 11.98 15.12 4.58
N ALA A 59 11.08 14.46 3.85
CA ALA A 59 10.72 14.82 2.49
C ALA A 59 9.21 14.86 2.30
N PHE A 60 8.73 15.85 1.57
CA PHE A 60 7.33 15.91 1.13
C PHE A 60 7.09 14.79 0.10
N ASP A 61 5.94 14.13 0.21
CA ASP A 61 5.51 13.02 -0.65
C ASP A 61 6.38 11.74 -0.56
N GLU A 62 7.23 11.63 0.46
CA GLU A 62 7.86 10.36 0.81
C GLU A 62 6.97 9.56 1.76
N PHE A 63 7.00 8.24 1.57
CA PHE A 63 6.25 7.31 2.40
C PHE A 63 7.10 6.14 2.86
N VAL A 64 6.68 5.57 3.97
CA VAL A 64 7.10 4.27 4.47
C VAL A 64 5.86 3.42 4.71
N LEU A 65 5.82 2.23 4.13
CA LEU A 65 4.70 1.32 4.21
C LEU A 65 5.20 -0.04 4.71
N LEU A 66 4.61 -0.53 5.80
CA LEU A 66 4.73 -1.91 6.24
C LEU A 66 3.43 -2.65 5.96
N GLU A 67 3.52 -3.68 5.14
CA GLU A 67 2.43 -4.58 4.81
C GLU A 67 2.70 -5.95 5.44
N TRP A 68 1.67 -6.56 6.01
CA TRP A 68 1.72 -7.95 6.46
C TRP A 68 0.69 -8.80 5.71
N ARG A 69 1.12 -9.98 5.25
CA ARG A 69 0.25 -10.97 4.62
C ARG A 69 0.38 -12.33 5.28
N SER A 70 -0.74 -12.88 5.74
CA SER A 70 -0.79 -14.26 6.23
C SER A 70 -0.74 -15.27 5.08
N GLN A 71 -0.40 -16.52 5.37
CA GLN A 71 -0.55 -17.64 4.41
C GLN A 71 -1.99 -17.83 3.93
N GLY A 72 -2.99 -17.40 4.72
CA GLY A 72 -4.40 -17.49 4.38
C GLY A 72 -4.93 -16.30 3.56
N GLY A 73 -4.07 -15.38 3.13
CA GLY A 73 -4.45 -14.21 2.33
C GLY A 73 -5.02 -13.03 3.14
N GLN A 74 -5.06 -13.12 4.48
CA GLN A 74 -5.34 -11.95 5.32
C GLN A 74 -4.24 -10.91 5.16
N PHE A 75 -4.64 -9.64 5.20
CA PHE A 75 -3.80 -8.48 4.95
C PHE A 75 -4.05 -7.40 6.01
N ALA A 76 -2.97 -6.74 6.45
CA ALA A 76 -3.00 -5.52 7.24
C ALA A 76 -1.81 -4.65 6.84
N PHE A 77 -1.90 -3.34 7.10
CA PHE A 77 -0.76 -2.45 6.88
C PHE A 77 -0.74 -1.27 7.85
N ILE A 78 0.46 -0.70 8.03
CA ILE A 78 0.66 0.65 8.54
C ILE A 78 1.51 1.43 7.53
N GLN A 79 1.10 2.66 7.24
CA GLN A 79 1.79 3.59 6.35
C GLN A 79 2.06 4.90 7.09
N GLY A 80 3.22 5.51 6.86
CA GLY A 80 3.51 6.88 7.23
C GLY A 80 3.85 7.72 6.03
N ILE A 81 3.22 8.90 5.94
CA ILE A 81 3.50 9.94 4.93
C ILE A 81 4.16 11.12 5.63
N GLY A 82 5.35 11.50 5.18
CA GLY A 82 6.15 12.56 5.80
C GLY A 82 5.74 13.98 5.39
N PHE A 83 5.76 14.90 6.36
CA PHE A 83 5.48 16.33 6.17
C PHE A 83 6.64 17.21 6.72
N GLY A 84 7.88 16.79 6.52
CA GLY A 84 9.11 17.51 6.89
C GLY A 84 9.53 17.38 8.36
N THR A 85 8.57 17.34 9.29
CA THR A 85 8.86 17.19 10.74
C THR A 85 7.89 16.27 11.47
N SER A 86 6.85 15.79 10.78
CA SER A 86 5.81 14.93 11.36
C SER A 86 5.24 13.99 10.31
N TYR A 87 4.51 13.00 10.79
CA TYR A 87 3.80 12.02 9.99
C TYR A 87 2.29 12.22 10.02
N ARG A 88 1.66 11.91 8.89
CA ARG A 88 0.35 11.28 8.89
C ARG A 88 0.57 9.77 8.87
N LEU A 89 0.03 9.07 9.86
CA LEU A 89 0.01 7.61 9.88
C LEU A 89 -1.37 7.09 9.47
N GLU A 90 -1.38 6.01 8.70
CA GLU A 90 -2.56 5.29 8.26
C GLU A 90 -2.41 3.82 8.60
N TYR A 91 -3.39 3.25 9.30
CA TYR A 91 -3.37 1.86 9.75
C TYR A 91 -4.67 1.16 9.35
N ALA A 92 -4.55 0.10 8.55
CA ALA A 92 -5.67 -0.77 8.23
C ALA A 92 -5.47 -2.15 8.89
N PRO A 93 -6.26 -2.49 9.94
CA PRO A 93 -6.27 -3.83 10.49
C PRO A 93 -6.85 -4.85 9.52
N ILE A 94 -6.66 -6.14 9.83
CA ILE A 94 -7.28 -7.25 9.08
C ILE A 94 -8.79 -7.06 8.98
N GLY A 95 -9.32 -7.23 7.77
CA GLY A 95 -10.77 -7.11 7.50
C GLY A 95 -11.26 -5.68 7.31
N SER A 96 -10.36 -4.70 7.24
CA SER A 96 -10.68 -3.32 6.90
C SER A 96 -11.36 -3.19 5.54
N GLN A 97 -12.25 -2.20 5.42
CA GLN A 97 -12.85 -1.84 4.14
C GLN A 97 -11.78 -1.24 3.21
N ALA A 98 -11.79 -1.65 1.95
CA ALA A 98 -10.88 -1.09 0.94
C ALA A 98 -11.02 0.43 0.82
N GLY A 99 -9.90 1.14 0.82
CA GLY A 99 -9.84 2.61 0.76
C GLY A 99 -10.13 3.31 2.09
N TYR A 100 -10.16 2.59 3.22
CA TYR A 100 -10.32 3.18 4.54
C TYR A 100 -9.25 2.67 5.51
N ALA A 101 -8.84 3.54 6.43
CA ALA A 101 -7.90 3.22 7.49
C ALA A 101 -8.20 4.07 8.74
N TYR A 102 -7.64 3.65 9.87
CA TYR A 102 -7.46 4.54 11.00
C TYR A 102 -6.33 5.50 10.68
N VAL A 103 -6.54 6.79 10.90
CA VAL A 103 -5.58 7.83 10.57
C VAL A 103 -5.31 8.71 11.77
N VAL A 104 -4.05 9.06 11.98
CA VAL A 104 -3.60 10.06 12.94
C VAL A 104 -2.58 10.98 12.26
N GLU A 105 -2.61 12.27 12.60
CA GLU A 105 -1.74 13.29 12.00
C GLU A 105 -0.87 13.96 13.06
N GLY A 106 0.24 14.56 12.62
CA GLY A 106 1.16 15.27 13.52
C GLY A 106 2.00 14.34 14.39
N VAL A 107 2.18 13.07 13.99
CA VAL A 107 2.94 12.08 14.75
C VAL A 107 4.44 12.35 14.63
N SER A 108 5.17 12.30 15.74
CA SER A 108 6.62 12.49 15.74
C SER A 108 7.36 11.29 15.11
N LEU A 109 8.63 11.44 14.77
CA LEU A 109 9.45 10.31 14.30
C LEU A 109 9.52 9.18 15.34
N GLU A 110 9.73 9.52 16.61
CA GLU A 110 9.86 8.55 17.71
C GLU A 110 8.57 7.74 17.91
N ASP A 111 7.43 8.43 17.91
CA ASP A 111 6.13 7.78 18.02
C ASP A 111 5.83 6.92 16.79
N ALA A 112 6.14 7.42 15.58
CA ALA A 112 5.94 6.67 14.35
C ALA A 112 6.79 5.39 14.31
N GLN A 113 8.07 5.47 14.70
CA GLN A 113 8.96 4.31 14.81
C GLN A 113 8.40 3.29 15.82
N SER A 114 7.85 3.75 16.94
CA SER A 114 7.20 2.87 17.93
C SER A 114 6.03 2.10 17.32
N TYR A 115 5.17 2.77 16.54
CA TYR A 115 4.08 2.11 15.84
C TYR A 115 4.54 1.14 14.74
N PHE A 116 5.59 1.49 13.98
CA PHE A 116 6.14 0.59 12.97
C PHE A 116 6.72 -0.69 13.59
N PHE A 117 7.41 -0.58 14.72
CA PHE A 117 7.95 -1.73 15.43
C PHE A 117 6.87 -2.59 16.07
N GLU A 118 5.86 -1.96 16.67
CA GLU A 118 4.71 -2.69 17.18
C GLU A 118 4.03 -3.50 16.07
N PHE A 119 3.83 -2.88 14.89
CA PHE A 119 3.28 -3.57 13.74
C PHE A 119 4.19 -4.69 13.22
N ALA A 120 5.50 -4.46 13.14
CA ALA A 120 6.46 -5.48 12.69
C ALA A 120 6.46 -6.72 13.60
N GLU A 121 6.29 -6.55 14.91
CA GLU A 121 6.29 -7.64 15.87
C GLU A 121 4.91 -8.33 16.01
N GLN A 122 3.84 -7.56 15.98
CA GLN A 122 2.50 -8.04 16.35
C GLN A 122 1.52 -8.11 15.18
N HIS A 123 1.88 -7.56 14.02
CA HIS A 123 1.02 -7.39 12.84
C HIS A 123 -0.25 -6.58 13.12
N LYS A 124 -0.21 -5.78 14.19
CA LYS A 124 -1.27 -4.90 14.66
C LYS A 124 -0.67 -3.68 15.34
N VAL A 125 -1.46 -2.62 15.43
CA VAL A 125 -1.13 -1.40 16.14
C VAL A 125 -2.11 -1.22 17.29
N ASN A 126 -1.62 -0.88 18.48
CA ASN A 126 -2.48 -0.41 19.56
C ASN A 126 -2.65 1.10 19.42
N PHE A 127 -3.82 1.51 18.94
CA PHE A 127 -4.19 2.91 18.77
C PHE A 127 -5.22 3.35 19.80
N ASP A 128 -5.32 4.66 20.02
CA ASP A 128 -6.24 5.26 21.00
C ASP A 128 -7.29 6.15 20.32
N ALA A 129 -7.99 6.97 21.11
CA ALA A 129 -9.07 7.85 20.64
C ALA A 129 -8.61 8.98 19.69
N SER A 130 -7.30 9.22 19.54
CA SER A 130 -6.77 10.20 18.59
C SER A 130 -6.91 9.74 17.13
N TRP A 131 -6.94 8.43 16.90
CA TRP A 131 -7.04 7.86 15.56
C TRP A 131 -8.49 7.93 15.03
N GLN A 132 -8.65 8.39 13.80
CA GLN A 132 -9.95 8.56 13.16
C GLN A 132 -10.11 7.57 12.01
N TRP A 133 -11.22 6.83 11.98
CA TRP A 133 -11.56 5.99 10.84
C TRP A 133 -12.05 6.85 9.68
N GLN A 134 -11.32 6.87 8.57
CA GLN A 134 -11.67 7.68 7.41
C GLN A 134 -11.20 7.07 6.09
N ALA A 135 -11.73 7.60 4.99
CA ALA A 135 -11.26 7.24 3.66
C ALA A 135 -9.85 7.77 3.45
N ILE A 136 -8.99 6.94 2.86
CA ILE A 136 -7.62 7.27 2.47
C ILE A 136 -7.53 7.36 0.94
N VAL A 137 -6.66 8.25 0.46
CA VAL A 137 -6.59 8.67 -0.96
C VAL A 137 -5.31 8.16 -1.59
#